data_AF-A0A517XM97-F1
#
_entry.id   AF-A0A517XM97-F1
#
_cell.length_a   1.000
_cell.length_b   1.000
_cell.length_c   1.000
_cell.angle_alpha   90.00
_cell.angle_beta   90.00
_cell.angle_gamma   90.00
#
_symmetry.space_group_name_H-M   'P 1'
#
loop_
_entity.id
_entity.type
_entity.pdbx_description
1 polymer ?
#
loop_
_entity_poly.entity_id
_entity_poly.type
_entity_poly.pdbx_seq_one_letter_code
_entity_poly.pdbx_strand_id
1 'polypeptide(L)'
;MVEVAWVPGWYELDPPLEVGLTGTFAFWRVVPDHLRGPESLVLYNTLWHPEDAVIARGTISAIRHPELGAVRKVDTCGLDYTIVLADGMELTVNAEEAPGDLSEWVEDRWRASSRRVRDWRFVVEFESLSEPKQAELHS
;
A
#
# COMPACT_ATOMS: atom_id res chain seq x y z
N MET A 1 -14.62 9.13 -7.88
CA MET A 1 -13.72 8.50 -6.90
C MET A 1 -13.51 7.07 -7.36
N VAL A 2 -12.26 6.61 -7.38
CA VAL A 2 -11.88 5.27 -7.82
C VAL A 2 -11.24 4.56 -6.63
N GLU A 3 -11.73 3.37 -6.31
CA GLU A 3 -11.14 2.51 -5.28
C GLU A 3 -10.22 1.49 -5.94
N VAL A 4 -9.00 1.38 -5.42
CA VAL A 4 -8.01 0.40 -5.85
C VAL A 4 -7.53 -0.38 -4.64
N ALA A 5 -7.04 -1.60 -4.86
CA ALA A 5 -6.43 -2.36 -3.79
C ALA A 5 -4.92 -2.11 -3.71
N TRP A 6 -4.38 -2.23 -2.50
CA TRP A 6 -2.96 -2.45 -2.30
C TRP A 6 -2.78 -3.61 -1.33
N VAL A 7 -1.93 -4.55 -1.73
CA VAL A 7 -1.48 -5.65 -0.87
C VAL A 7 0.03 -5.51 -0.81
N PRO A 8 0.64 -5.32 0.37
CA PRO A 8 2.09 -5.23 0.49
C PRO A 8 2.75 -6.48 -0.09
N GLY A 9 3.71 -6.28 -0.99
CA GLY A 9 4.64 -7.31 -1.44
C GLY A 9 5.74 -7.62 -0.43
N TRP A 10 5.94 -6.73 0.55
CA TRP A 10 7.00 -6.78 1.57
C TRP A 10 8.41 -6.58 0.99
N TYR A 11 9.43 -6.72 1.83
CA TYR A 11 10.85 -6.64 1.45
C TYR A 11 11.27 -5.30 0.83
N GLU A 12 10.72 -4.19 1.35
CA GLU A 12 11.03 -2.82 0.88
C GLU A 12 10.71 -2.54 -0.60
N LEU A 13 9.91 -3.39 -1.25
CA LEU A 13 9.63 -3.26 -2.67
C LEU A 13 8.44 -2.32 -2.97
N ASP A 14 7.59 -2.06 -1.98
CA ASP A 14 6.36 -1.32 -2.18
C ASP A 14 6.58 0.21 -2.21
N PRO A 15 5.82 0.95 -3.04
CA PRO A 15 5.84 2.40 -3.00
C PRO A 15 5.16 2.92 -1.73
N PRO A 16 5.63 4.06 -1.18
CA PRO A 16 4.97 4.70 -0.04
C PRO A 16 3.60 5.24 -0.46
N LEU A 17 2.64 5.20 0.47
CA LEU A 17 1.28 5.69 0.28
C LEU A 17 0.96 6.77 1.31
N GLU A 18 0.38 7.88 0.89
CA GLU A 18 -0.02 8.96 1.80
C GLU A 18 -1.29 9.65 1.30
N VAL A 19 -2.22 9.93 2.19
CA VAL A 19 -3.41 10.73 1.86
C VAL A 19 -2.98 12.13 1.43
N GLY A 20 -3.43 12.57 0.25
CA GLY A 20 -3.02 13.80 -0.40
C GLY A 20 -1.86 13.64 -1.38
N LEU A 21 -1.21 12.46 -1.44
CA LEU A 21 -0.14 12.20 -2.39
C LEU A 21 -0.68 12.26 -3.81
N THR A 22 -0.12 13.18 -4.61
CA THR A 22 -0.34 13.26 -6.05
C THR A 22 0.87 12.69 -6.77
N GLY A 23 0.67 11.65 -7.56
CA GLY A 23 1.77 10.90 -8.12
C GLY A 23 1.39 10.05 -9.32
N THR A 24 2.39 9.35 -9.81
CA THR A 24 2.26 8.33 -10.84
C THR A 24 2.32 6.98 -10.15
N PHE A 25 1.30 6.16 -10.36
CA PHE A 25 1.13 4.87 -9.70
C PHE A 25 1.09 3.77 -10.75
N ALA A 26 1.71 2.65 -10.41
CA ALA A 26 1.67 1.45 -11.23
C ALA A 26 0.63 0.47 -10.70
N PHE A 27 -0.03 -0.21 -11.63
CA PHE A 27 -1.06 -1.19 -11.37
C PHE A 27 -0.81 -2.44 -12.21
N TRP A 28 -1.25 -3.60 -11.71
CA TRP A 28 -1.24 -4.82 -12.51
C TRP A 28 -2.07 -4.64 -13.79
N ARG A 29 -1.44 -4.87 -14.95
CA ARG A 29 -2.11 -4.96 -16.26
C ARG A 29 -3.12 -6.10 -16.29
N VAL A 30 -2.75 -7.24 -15.70
CA VAL A 30 -3.61 -8.40 -15.47
C VAL A 30 -3.45 -8.81 -14.02
N VAL A 31 -4.50 -8.65 -13.21
CA VAL A 31 -4.44 -8.95 -11.78
C VAL A 31 -4.32 -10.47 -11.56
N PRO A 32 -3.27 -10.95 -10.86
CA PRO A 32 -3.14 -12.35 -10.49
C PRO A 32 -4.32 -12.84 -9.64
N ASP A 33 -4.73 -14.10 -9.82
CA ASP A 33 -5.94 -14.65 -9.18
C ASP A 33 -5.91 -14.55 -7.65
N HIS A 34 -4.74 -14.70 -7.02
CA HIS A 34 -4.57 -14.59 -5.57
C HIS A 34 -4.65 -13.15 -5.04
N LEU A 35 -4.58 -12.13 -5.91
CA LEU A 35 -4.73 -10.71 -5.56
C LEU A 35 -6.09 -10.14 -5.97
N ARG A 36 -6.92 -10.92 -6.68
CA ARG A 36 -8.25 -10.46 -7.10
C ARG A 36 -9.13 -10.18 -5.89
N GLY A 37 -9.81 -9.05 -5.96
CA GLY A 37 -10.80 -8.61 -4.99
C GLY A 37 -11.90 -7.84 -5.70
N PRO A 38 -12.74 -7.09 -4.95
CA PRO A 38 -13.78 -6.27 -5.55
C PRO A 38 -13.23 -5.08 -6.36
N GLU A 39 -12.00 -4.64 -6.10
CA GLU A 39 -11.36 -3.51 -6.77
C GLU A 39 -10.88 -3.90 -8.17
N SER A 40 -11.09 -3.01 -9.13
CA SER A 40 -10.75 -3.24 -10.55
C SER A 40 -9.25 -3.08 -10.84
N LEU A 41 -8.52 -2.38 -9.96
CA LEU A 41 -7.08 -2.13 -10.06
C LEU A 41 -6.41 -2.54 -8.76
N VAL A 42 -5.19 -3.05 -8.89
CA VAL A 42 -4.33 -3.42 -7.76
C VAL A 42 -2.98 -2.75 -7.95
N LEU A 43 -2.55 -1.95 -6.98
CA LEU A 43 -1.24 -1.30 -6.97
C LEU A 43 -0.14 -2.35 -7.08
N TYR A 44 0.90 -2.03 -7.83
CA TYR A 44 1.98 -2.93 -8.16
C TYR A 44 3.34 -2.26 -7.96
N ASN A 45 4.28 -2.97 -7.32
CA ASN A 45 5.67 -2.57 -7.36
C ASN A 45 6.27 -2.98 -8.71
N THR A 46 6.78 -2.03 -9.47
CA THR A 46 7.35 -2.30 -10.81
C THR A 46 8.77 -2.88 -10.75
N LEU A 47 9.22 -3.33 -9.58
CA LEU A 47 10.58 -3.83 -9.38
C LEU A 47 10.75 -5.25 -9.94
N TRP A 48 9.69 -6.05 -9.86
CA TRP A 48 9.57 -7.30 -10.57
C TRP A 48 8.72 -7.06 -11.82
N HIS A 49 9.03 -7.68 -12.96
CA HIS A 49 8.23 -7.65 -14.21
C HIS A 49 7.52 -6.31 -14.56
N PRO A 50 8.25 -5.20 -14.81
CA PRO A 50 7.65 -3.91 -15.16
C PRO A 50 6.75 -3.96 -16.40
N GLU A 51 6.93 -4.95 -17.29
CA GLU A 51 6.08 -5.22 -18.45
C GLU A 51 4.64 -5.62 -18.10
N ASP A 52 4.39 -6.04 -16.85
CA ASP A 52 3.07 -6.35 -16.31
C ASP A 52 2.40 -5.15 -15.65
N ALA A 53 3.01 -3.97 -15.71
CA ALA A 53 2.45 -2.75 -15.19
C ALA A 53 1.70 -1.92 -16.24
N VAL A 54 0.60 -1.30 -15.82
CA VAL A 54 0.04 -0.09 -16.42
C VAL A 54 0.17 1.05 -15.42
N ILE A 55 0.31 2.27 -15.93
CA ILE A 55 0.57 3.46 -15.14
C ILE A 55 -0.61 4.42 -15.24
N ALA A 56 -1.01 5.01 -14.12
CA ALA A 56 -1.94 6.12 -14.07
C ALA A 56 -1.46 7.21 -13.09
N ARG A 57 -1.83 8.47 -13.37
CA ARG A 57 -1.57 9.59 -12.47
C ARG A 57 -2.83 9.88 -11.66
N GLY A 58 -2.68 10.13 -10.37
CA GLY A 58 -3.82 10.45 -9.51
C GLY A 58 -3.44 11.10 -8.19
N THR A 59 -4.45 11.42 -7.40
CA THR A 59 -4.32 11.95 -6.04
C THR A 59 -5.06 11.05 -5.06
N ILE A 60 -4.36 10.53 -4.06
CA ILE A 60 -4.94 9.68 -3.01
C ILE A 60 -5.81 10.55 -2.10
N SER A 61 -7.08 10.19 -1.94
CA SER A 61 -8.03 10.89 -1.06
C SER A 61 -8.25 10.17 0.27
N ALA A 62 -8.11 8.85 0.31
CA ALA A 62 -8.23 8.07 1.53
C ALA A 62 -7.48 6.74 1.41
N ILE A 63 -7.04 6.22 2.56
CA ILE A 63 -6.52 4.86 2.69
C ILE A 63 -7.27 4.20 3.84
N ARG A 64 -7.78 2.99 3.61
CA ARG A 64 -8.52 2.23 4.62
C ARG A 64 -8.04 0.80 4.68
N HIS A 65 -8.01 0.26 5.89
CA HIS A 65 -7.75 -1.14 6.16
C HIS A 65 -8.93 -1.71 6.97
N PRO A 66 -9.49 -2.88 6.62
CA PRO A 66 -10.63 -3.45 7.34
C PRO A 66 -10.40 -3.62 8.84
N GLU A 67 -9.19 -4.02 9.24
CA GLU A 67 -8.84 -4.30 10.64
C GLU A 67 -8.09 -3.15 11.37
N LEU A 68 -7.44 -2.23 10.63
CA LEU A 68 -6.69 -1.11 11.25
C LEU A 68 -7.47 0.21 11.21
N GLY A 69 -8.52 0.28 10.40
CA GLY A 69 -9.33 1.47 10.20
C GLY A 69 -8.74 2.42 9.17
N ALA A 70 -8.96 3.72 9.37
CA ALA A 70 -8.47 4.76 8.48
C ALA A 70 -6.96 4.98 8.66
N VAL A 71 -6.24 5.01 7.55
CA VAL A 71 -4.78 5.17 7.49
C VAL A 71 -4.46 6.50 6.83
N ARG A 72 -3.52 7.22 7.41
CA ARG A 72 -3.01 8.48 6.87
C ARG A 72 -1.83 8.25 5.94
N LYS A 73 -0.90 7.38 6.34
CA LYS A 73 0.35 7.12 5.62
C LYS A 73 0.81 5.69 5.86
N VAL A 74 1.40 5.09 4.84
CA VAL A 74 2.25 3.91 4.93
C VAL A 74 3.61 4.27 4.35
N ASP A 75 4.59 4.39 5.24
CA ASP A 75 5.99 4.57 4.86
C ASP A 75 6.64 3.20 4.69
N THR A 76 7.15 2.94 3.49
CA THR A 76 7.77 1.67 3.11
C THR A 76 9.29 1.76 3.04
N CYS A 77 9.88 2.88 3.49
CA CYS A 77 11.33 3.07 3.51
C CYS A 77 11.99 2.32 4.68
N GLY A 78 12.90 1.39 4.36
CA GLY A 78 13.66 0.62 5.34
C GLY A 78 13.01 -0.72 5.71
N LEU A 79 13.65 -1.45 6.63
CA LEU A 79 13.41 -2.88 6.87
C LEU A 79 12.04 -3.18 7.51
N ASP A 80 11.41 -2.16 8.09
CA ASP A 80 10.07 -2.19 8.66
C ASP A 80 9.22 -1.10 8.02
N TYR A 81 7.94 -1.38 7.78
CA TYR A 81 6.99 -0.38 7.31
C TYR A 81 6.41 0.37 8.50
N THR A 82 6.23 1.68 8.35
CA THR A 82 5.56 2.51 9.36
C THR A 82 4.17 2.90 8.87
N ILE A 83 3.14 2.43 9.55
CA ILE A 83 1.75 2.79 9.29
C ILE A 83 1.32 3.85 10.28
N VAL A 84 0.95 5.02 9.79
CA VAL A 84 0.37 6.11 10.58
C VAL A 84 -1.14 6.09 10.38
N LEU A 85 -1.89 5.81 11.45
CA LEU A 85 -3.35 5.82 11.44
C LEU A 85 -3.91 7.25 11.45
N ALA A 86 -5.19 7.39 11.15
CA ALA A 86 -5.85 8.71 11.10
C ALA A 86 -5.87 9.45 12.45
N ASP A 87 -5.78 8.73 13.57
CA ASP A 87 -5.68 9.30 14.92
C ASP A 87 -4.25 9.70 15.31
N GLY A 88 -3.27 9.48 14.43
CA GLY A 88 -1.86 9.76 14.65
C GLY A 88 -1.09 8.63 15.33
N MET A 89 -1.71 7.49 15.62
CA MET A 89 -1.00 6.33 16.13
C MET A 89 -0.07 5.75 15.06
N GLU A 90 1.17 5.44 15.45
CA GLU A 90 2.15 4.79 14.61
C GLU A 90 2.26 3.31 14.95
N LEU A 91 2.22 2.47 13.91
CA LEU A 91 2.46 1.04 13.97
C LEU A 91 3.69 0.73 13.13
N THR A 92 4.62 -0.06 13.64
CA THR A 92 5.66 -0.66 12.82
C THR A 92 5.24 -2.07 12.41
N VAL A 93 5.49 -2.40 11.16
CA VAL A 93 5.22 -3.72 10.58
C VAL A 93 6.54 -4.27 10.11
N ASN A 94 6.91 -5.45 10.57
CA ASN A 94 8.09 -6.09 9.99
C ASN A 94 7.83 -6.42 8.52
N ALA A 95 8.78 -6.07 7.64
CA ALA A 95 8.66 -6.30 6.20
C ALA A 95 9.67 -7.34 5.69
N GLU A 96 10.51 -7.92 6.55
CA GLU A 96 11.57 -8.85 6.15
C GLU A 96 11.44 -10.25 6.77
N GLU A 97 11.91 -10.43 8.00
CA GLU A 97 12.10 -11.75 8.62
C GLU A 97 10.78 -12.37 9.12
N ALA A 98 9.82 -11.53 9.50
CA ALA A 98 8.49 -11.93 9.93
C ALA A 98 7.41 -10.98 9.35
N PRO A 99 7.18 -11.02 8.02
CA PRO A 99 6.30 -10.06 7.36
C PRO A 99 4.90 -10.00 7.98
N GLY A 100 4.47 -8.79 8.35
CA GLY A 100 3.17 -8.55 8.98
C GLY A 100 3.15 -8.60 10.51
N ASP A 101 4.27 -8.91 11.18
CA ASP A 101 4.34 -8.77 12.64
C ASP A 101 4.28 -7.30 13.04
N LEU A 102 3.32 -6.96 13.90
CA LEU A 102 3.02 -5.59 14.32
C LEU A 102 3.67 -5.24 15.65
N SER A 103 4.22 -4.03 15.73
CA SER A 103 4.66 -3.40 16.97
C SER A 103 4.11 -1.98 17.11
N GLU A 104 3.95 -1.54 18.36
CA GLU A 104 3.40 -0.22 18.72
C GLU A 104 4.36 0.49 19.68
N TRP A 105 4.42 1.81 19.59
CA TRP A 105 5.18 2.63 20.54
C TRP A 105 4.34 2.89 21.79
N VAL A 106 4.67 2.21 22.90
CA VAL A 106 3.93 2.29 24.17
C VAL A 106 4.91 2.49 25.32
N GLU A 107 4.72 3.57 26.09
CA GLU A 107 5.59 3.92 27.22
C GLU A 107 7.08 4.00 26.83
N ASP A 108 7.39 4.76 25.77
CA ASP A 108 8.73 5.01 25.25
C ASP A 108 9.52 3.76 24.81
N ARG A 109 8.82 2.75 24.32
CA ARG A 109 9.43 1.54 23.72
C ARG A 109 8.50 0.87 22.72
N TRP A 110 9.10 0.21 21.73
CA TRP A 110 8.39 -0.71 20.85
C TRP A 110 7.97 -1.97 21.61
N ARG A 111 6.71 -2.37 21.45
CA ARG A 111 6.20 -3.66 21.93
C ARG A 111 5.36 -4.31 20.85
N ALA A 112 5.36 -5.64 20.84
CA ALA A 112 4.44 -6.40 20.00
C ALA A 112 3.00 -5.92 20.23
N SER A 113 2.31 -5.61 19.13
CA SER A 113 0.93 -5.17 19.15
C SER A 113 0.01 -6.31 19.60
N SER A 114 -1.06 -5.97 20.30
CA SER A 114 -2.17 -6.91 20.54
C SER A 114 -3.13 -7.01 19.35
N ARG A 115 -3.02 -6.10 18.38
CA ARG A 115 -3.79 -6.11 17.14
C ARG A 115 -3.40 -7.33 16.31
N ARG A 116 -4.39 -7.89 15.62
CA ARG A 116 -4.17 -8.94 14.64
C ARG A 116 -4.66 -8.43 13.30
N VAL A 117 -3.78 -8.48 12.31
CA VAL A 117 -4.11 -8.27 10.90
C VAL A 117 -4.03 -9.63 10.22
N ARG A 118 -5.15 -10.06 9.64
CA ARG A 118 -5.30 -11.35 8.95
C ARG A 118 -5.25 -11.19 7.45
N ASP A 119 -5.69 -10.04 6.97
CA ASP A 119 -5.68 -9.67 5.56
C ASP A 119 -5.05 -8.29 5.43
N TRP A 120 -3.92 -8.22 4.74
CA TRP A 120 -3.17 -6.99 4.52
C TRP A 120 -3.65 -6.19 3.31
N ARG A 121 -4.85 -6.48 2.79
CA ARG A 121 -5.47 -5.70 1.71
C ARG A 121 -5.96 -4.35 2.22
N PHE A 122 -5.32 -3.29 1.74
CA PHE A 122 -5.79 -1.93 1.87
C PHE A 122 -6.67 -1.54 0.68
N VAL A 123 -7.65 -0.69 0.95
CA VAL A 123 -8.40 0.05 -0.07
C VAL A 123 -7.84 1.46 -0.12
N VAL A 124 -7.37 1.86 -1.30
CA VAL A 124 -6.83 3.19 -1.58
C VAL A 124 -7.81 3.91 -2.50
N GLU A 125 -8.36 5.02 -2.03
CA GLU A 125 -9.27 5.84 -2.82
C GLU A 125 -8.49 6.95 -3.52
N PHE A 126 -8.84 7.18 -4.78
CA PHE A 126 -8.35 8.29 -5.57
C PHE A 126 -9.47 9.30 -5.81
N GLU A 127 -9.20 10.58 -5.52
CA GLU A 127 -10.08 11.70 -5.91
C GLU A 127 -10.19 11.77 -7.43
N SER A 128 -9.02 11.68 -8.07
CA SER A 128 -8.86 11.61 -9.52
C SER A 128 -7.81 10.55 -9.86
N LEU A 129 -8.06 9.80 -10.92
CA LEU A 129 -7.13 8.83 -11.49
C LEU A 129 -7.28 8.88 -13.00
N SER A 130 -6.18 9.09 -13.72
CA SER A 130 -6.19 9.04 -15.18
C SER A 130 -6.48 7.62 -15.68
N GLU A 131 -6.89 7.50 -16.94
CA GLU A 131 -6.96 6.19 -17.58
C GLU A 131 -5.58 5.49 -17.54
N PRO A 132 -5.50 4.23 -17.08
CA PRO A 132 -4.25 3.48 -17.05
C PRO A 132 -3.71 3.22 -18.46
N LYS A 133 -2.41 3.43 -18.66
CA LYS A 133 -1.71 3.22 -19.95
C LYS A 133 -0.47 2.37 -19.76
N GLN A 134 -0.04 1.65 -20.78
CA GLN A 134 1.27 0.99 -20.74
C GLN A 134 2.37 2.03 -20.56
N ALA A 135 3.37 1.69 -19.73
CA ALA A 135 4.57 2.50 -19.63
C ALA A 135 5.27 2.52 -20.99
N GLU A 136 5.56 3.70 -21.53
CA GLU A 136 6.41 3.82 -22.71
C GLU A 136 7.84 3.47 -22.29
N LEU A 137 8.25 2.22 -22.52
CA LEU A 137 9.63 1.79 -22.44
C LEU A 137 10.42 2.59 -23.47
N HIS A 138 11.07 3.66 -23.03
CA HIS A 138 12.05 4.35 -23.83
C HIS A 138 13.26 3.42 -23.96
N SER A 139 13.32 2.74 -25.10
CA SER A 139 14.46 1.96 -25.60
C SER A 139 15.70 2.83 -25.81
#